data_AF-A0A9W3TDT8-F1
#
_entry.id   AF-A0A9W3TDT8-F1
#
_cell.length_a   1.000
_cell.length_b   1.000
_cell.length_c   1.000
_cell.angle_alpha   90.00
_cell.angle_beta   90.00
_cell.angle_gamma   90.00
#
_symmetry.space_group_name_H-M   'P 1'
#
loop_
_entity.id
_entity.type
_entity.pdbx_description
1 polymer ?
#
loop_
_entity_poly.entity_id
_entity_poly.type
_entity_poly.pdbx_seq_one_letter_code
_entity_poly.pdbx_strand_id
1 'polypeptide(L)'
;MITGRDQLSQEIIKDLTDKTIKVKDVPKRYDVSLDQAKRLSRYLKITLAANKHLSESVNRKVHLMGLKVLALADLFKNEDWEGLEEILSSVNENITRDQLKQRVLSLEEKRERIQAFLEETKFKIKYLEESRKDAREKIEQLKSIQSEIKVLTNDFQKYDEITREFLLEHVGIYQRTSQGKNEATNTLILIKRLDSLFQKKLKNMGIIAYNDLKYTHEINDLDKFVRAYLERKNKRGGIIWDFEKEDRRAENKTYFAPSSPYYKKGVQLIGEILLQKMEQTKEDLKKTEEQIKETEKEIQDLRKISVKSFSEAVLASNMLSAKEIQKHGELQYKAGKWLYSKGYVVGFEVTLPNGRRVDVAGFNENREIIFVEVKASDNDFQNDKKWKEYLLYCDKFYFFGDWEFIPHSKDDKTDAGFLLKYGNTIEVCSETAIEHSAKNRDTIIFSISRAISKKLVYGY
;
A
#
# COMPACT_ATOMS: atom_id res chain seq x y z
N MET A 1 15.09 -22.02 -58.28
CA MET A 1 13.99 -21.68 -57.34
C MET A 1 14.40 -20.45 -56.56
N ILE A 2 13.63 -19.36 -56.55
CA ILE A 2 14.00 -18.15 -55.81
C ILE A 2 13.87 -18.36 -54.29
N THR A 3 14.87 -17.92 -53.55
CA THR A 3 15.01 -18.11 -52.10
C THR A 3 15.26 -16.80 -51.37
N GLY A 4 15.52 -15.70 -52.09
CA GLY A 4 15.89 -14.42 -51.51
C GLY A 4 17.38 -14.33 -51.16
N ARG A 5 18.12 -15.44 -51.23
CA ARG A 5 19.56 -15.54 -50.93
C ARG A 5 20.40 -16.00 -52.12
N ASP A 6 19.77 -16.69 -53.08
CA ASP A 6 20.39 -17.05 -54.34
C ASP A 6 20.78 -15.81 -55.15
N GLN A 7 21.78 -15.98 -56.02
CA GLN A 7 22.36 -14.91 -56.82
C GLN A 7 21.30 -14.13 -57.62
N LEU A 8 20.39 -14.83 -58.31
CA LEU A 8 19.32 -14.22 -59.09
C LEU A 8 18.41 -13.34 -58.21
N SER A 9 18.05 -13.83 -57.02
CA SER A 9 17.27 -13.04 -56.06
C SER A 9 18.01 -11.78 -55.60
N GLN A 10 19.33 -11.86 -55.34
CA GLN A 10 20.14 -10.73 -54.89
C GLN A 10 20.29 -9.65 -55.98
N GLU A 11 20.48 -10.06 -57.23
CA GLU A 11 20.52 -9.15 -58.39
C GLU A 11 19.19 -8.39 -58.55
N ILE A 12 18.05 -9.10 -58.45
CA ILE A 12 16.73 -8.48 -58.52
C ILE A 12 16.49 -7.53 -57.33
N ILE A 13 16.87 -7.92 -56.12
CA ILE A 13 16.72 -7.08 -54.92
C ILE A 13 17.54 -5.79 -55.06
N LYS A 14 18.77 -5.87 -55.58
CA LYS A 14 19.61 -4.70 -55.84
C LYS A 14 18.95 -3.75 -56.84
N ASP A 15 18.50 -4.27 -57.98
CA ASP A 15 17.79 -3.49 -59.01
C ASP A 15 16.52 -2.80 -58.47
N LEU A 16 15.78 -3.49 -57.59
CA LEU A 16 14.61 -2.92 -56.91
C LEU A 16 15.00 -1.85 -55.88
N THR A 17 16.13 -2.00 -55.21
CA THR A 17 16.66 -1.06 -54.20
C THR A 17 17.13 0.23 -54.87
N ASP A 18 17.91 0.09 -55.95
CA ASP A 18 18.42 1.19 -56.77
C ASP A 18 17.32 1.84 -57.64
N LYS A 19 16.09 1.31 -57.59
CA LYS A 19 14.91 1.74 -58.35
C LYS A 19 15.14 1.73 -59.87
N THR A 20 16.05 0.88 -60.35
CA THR A 20 16.36 0.72 -61.79
C THR A 20 15.27 -0.03 -62.54
N ILE A 21 14.43 -0.80 -61.81
CA ILE A 21 13.28 -1.53 -62.36
C ILE A 21 12.07 -1.47 -61.41
N LYS A 22 10.86 -1.46 -61.98
CA LYS A 22 9.62 -1.60 -61.20
C LYS A 22 9.26 -3.07 -61.04
N VAL A 23 8.67 -3.45 -59.91
CA VAL A 23 8.27 -4.85 -59.59
C VAL A 23 7.49 -5.52 -60.72
N LYS A 24 6.58 -4.79 -61.38
CA LYS A 24 5.75 -5.30 -62.49
C LYS A 24 6.54 -5.65 -63.76
N ASP A 25 7.72 -5.06 -63.93
CA ASP A 25 8.56 -5.19 -65.11
C ASP A 25 9.71 -6.18 -64.89
N VAL A 26 9.91 -6.68 -63.66
CA VAL A 26 10.93 -7.69 -63.33
C VAL A 26 10.85 -8.95 -64.21
N PRO A 27 9.67 -9.54 -64.49
CA PRO A 27 9.58 -10.71 -65.38
C PRO A 27 10.02 -10.47 -66.83
N LYS A 28 10.12 -9.20 -67.26
CA LYS A 28 10.60 -8.86 -68.61
C LYS A 28 12.13 -8.89 -68.71
N ARG A 29 12.82 -8.76 -67.57
CA ARG A 29 14.28 -8.67 -67.49
C ARG A 29 14.92 -9.92 -66.90
N TYR A 30 14.19 -10.62 -66.03
CA TYR A 30 14.65 -11.80 -65.33
C TYR A 30 13.67 -12.94 -65.55
N ASP A 31 14.19 -14.18 -65.64
CA ASP A 31 13.39 -15.40 -65.78
C ASP A 31 12.72 -15.79 -64.46
N VAL A 32 11.75 -14.98 -64.03
CA VAL A 32 10.97 -15.15 -62.80
C VAL A 32 9.52 -14.74 -63.03
N SER A 33 8.59 -15.36 -62.30
CA SER A 33 7.18 -14.98 -62.36
C SER A 33 6.92 -13.64 -61.65
N LEU A 34 5.78 -13.00 -61.96
CA LEU A 34 5.35 -11.79 -61.27
C LEU A 34 5.13 -12.02 -59.76
N ASP A 35 4.67 -13.21 -59.35
CA ASP A 35 4.54 -13.57 -57.93
C ASP A 35 5.92 -13.63 -57.25
N GLN A 36 6.89 -14.25 -57.91
CA GLN A 36 8.26 -14.33 -57.45
C GLN A 36 8.88 -12.93 -57.26
N ALA A 37 8.68 -12.03 -58.23
CA ALA A 37 9.07 -10.62 -58.12
C ALA A 37 8.38 -9.89 -56.95
N LYS A 38 7.07 -10.08 -56.76
CA LYS A 38 6.31 -9.50 -55.63
C LYS A 38 6.80 -10.00 -54.28
N ARG A 39 7.20 -11.28 -54.18
CA ARG A 39 7.78 -11.87 -52.95
C ARG A 39 9.14 -11.25 -52.62
N LEU A 40 10.00 -11.08 -53.62
CA LEU A 40 11.29 -10.41 -53.44
C LEU A 40 11.12 -8.94 -53.03
N SER A 41 10.14 -8.23 -53.62
CA SER A 41 9.83 -6.85 -53.19
C SER A 41 9.35 -6.78 -51.74
N ARG A 42 8.49 -7.72 -51.30
CA ARG A 42 8.05 -7.80 -49.89
C ARG A 42 9.23 -8.11 -48.96
N TYR A 43 10.11 -9.01 -49.37
CA TYR A 43 11.31 -9.35 -48.61
C TYR A 43 12.29 -8.18 -48.49
N LEU A 44 12.47 -7.39 -49.56
CA LEU A 44 13.24 -6.13 -49.50
C LEU A 44 12.67 -5.16 -48.46
N LYS A 45 11.34 -5.00 -48.40
CA LYS A 45 10.71 -4.15 -47.37
C LYS A 45 11.00 -4.65 -45.95
N ILE A 46 10.91 -5.97 -45.73
CA ILE A 46 11.20 -6.58 -44.43
C ILE A 46 12.67 -6.38 -44.03
N THR A 47 13.61 -6.61 -44.94
CA THR A 47 15.06 -6.46 -44.64
C THR A 47 15.42 -5.00 -44.33
N LEU A 48 14.84 -4.04 -45.05
CA LEU A 48 15.00 -2.61 -44.73
C LEU A 48 14.44 -2.25 -43.34
N ALA A 49 13.27 -2.77 -42.99
CA ALA A 49 12.67 -2.56 -41.67
C ALA A 49 13.49 -3.23 -40.55
N ALA A 50 13.94 -4.47 -40.78
CA ALA A 50 14.79 -5.22 -39.86
C ALA A 50 16.12 -4.49 -39.58
N ASN A 51 16.77 -3.94 -40.61
CA ASN A 51 17.99 -3.14 -40.48
C ASN A 51 17.82 -1.92 -39.57
N LYS A 52 16.61 -1.35 -39.52
CA LYS A 52 16.33 -0.14 -38.76
C LYS A 52 15.93 -0.42 -37.32
N HIS A 53 15.24 -1.52 -37.06
CA HIS A 53 14.53 -1.74 -35.80
C HIS A 53 14.97 -2.97 -35.00
N LEU A 54 15.60 -3.97 -35.64
CA LEU A 54 16.01 -5.21 -34.97
C LEU A 54 17.49 -5.15 -34.59
N SER A 55 17.84 -5.91 -33.55
CA SER A 55 19.23 -6.11 -33.14
C SER A 55 20.06 -6.74 -34.25
N GLU A 56 21.36 -6.45 -34.27
CA GLU A 56 22.26 -6.93 -35.32
C GLU A 56 22.24 -8.47 -35.46
N SER A 57 22.19 -9.19 -34.34
CA SER A 57 22.12 -10.66 -34.29
C SER A 57 20.84 -11.19 -34.95
N VAL A 58 19.69 -10.62 -34.60
CA VAL A 58 18.39 -11.03 -35.17
C VAL A 58 18.27 -10.61 -36.62
N ASN A 59 18.72 -9.41 -36.96
CA ASN A 59 18.72 -8.92 -38.33
C ASN A 59 19.58 -9.81 -39.25
N ARG A 60 20.73 -10.30 -38.77
CA ARG A 60 21.53 -11.29 -39.51
C ARG A 60 20.72 -12.56 -39.80
N LYS A 61 19.92 -13.05 -38.84
CA LYS A 61 19.04 -14.21 -39.06
C LYS A 61 17.98 -13.94 -40.11
N VAL A 62 17.39 -12.73 -40.17
CA VAL A 62 16.43 -12.34 -41.22
C VAL A 62 17.04 -12.50 -42.62
N HIS A 63 18.29 -12.09 -42.79
CA HIS A 63 19.02 -12.25 -44.05
C HIS A 63 19.33 -13.73 -44.33
N LEU A 64 19.79 -14.48 -43.33
CA LEU A 64 20.07 -15.91 -43.45
C LEU A 64 18.83 -16.76 -43.74
N MET A 65 17.62 -16.34 -43.37
CA MET A 65 16.39 -17.11 -43.61
C MET A 65 15.79 -16.89 -45.01
N GLY A 66 16.16 -15.79 -45.69
CA GLY A 66 15.62 -15.45 -47.00
C GLY A 66 14.09 -15.32 -46.99
N LEU A 67 13.44 -15.78 -48.07
CA LEU A 67 11.98 -15.67 -48.24
C LEU A 67 11.15 -16.42 -47.18
N LYS A 68 11.76 -17.27 -46.33
CA LYS A 68 11.05 -17.90 -45.22
C LYS A 68 10.51 -16.87 -44.22
N VAL A 69 11.21 -15.74 -44.06
CA VAL A 69 10.81 -14.64 -43.15
C VAL A 69 9.46 -14.02 -43.53
N LEU A 70 8.99 -14.21 -44.76
CA LEU A 70 7.65 -13.78 -45.17
C LEU A 70 6.54 -14.44 -44.33
N ALA A 71 6.82 -15.53 -43.60
CA ALA A 71 5.91 -16.07 -42.60
C ALA A 71 5.60 -15.10 -41.45
N LEU A 72 6.50 -14.14 -41.20
CA LEU A 72 6.40 -13.13 -40.15
C LEU A 72 5.97 -11.77 -40.69
N ALA A 73 5.55 -11.69 -41.96
CA ALA A 73 5.27 -10.42 -42.63
C ALA A 73 4.20 -9.57 -41.92
N ASP A 74 3.23 -10.21 -41.27
CA ASP A 74 2.18 -9.51 -40.52
C ASP A 74 2.74 -8.83 -39.27
N LEU A 75 3.70 -9.45 -38.56
CA LEU A 75 4.39 -8.82 -37.43
C LEU A 75 5.21 -7.59 -37.88
N PHE A 76 5.91 -7.69 -39.01
CA PHE A 76 6.61 -6.53 -39.61
C PHE A 76 5.65 -5.42 -40.02
N LYS A 77 4.48 -5.77 -40.55
CA LYS A 77 3.45 -4.81 -40.97
C LYS A 77 2.82 -4.08 -39.77
N ASN A 78 2.62 -4.80 -38.67
CA ASN A 78 2.07 -4.26 -37.43
C ASN A 78 3.14 -3.62 -36.54
N GLU A 79 4.39 -3.53 -37.01
CA GLU A 79 5.53 -2.96 -36.29
C GLU A 79 5.80 -3.64 -34.93
N ASP A 80 5.52 -4.94 -34.82
CA ASP A 80 5.71 -5.73 -33.61
C ASP A 80 7.18 -6.18 -33.48
N TRP A 81 8.07 -5.21 -33.23
CA TRP A 81 9.52 -5.44 -33.15
C TRP A 81 9.91 -6.36 -32.00
N GLU A 82 9.22 -6.27 -30.86
CA GLU A 82 9.46 -7.13 -29.69
C GLU A 82 9.07 -8.59 -29.97
N GLY A 83 7.91 -8.82 -30.59
CA GLY A 83 7.49 -10.16 -31.00
C GLY A 83 8.43 -10.77 -32.05
N LEU A 84 8.93 -9.93 -32.98
CA LEU A 84 9.94 -10.33 -33.95
C LEU A 84 11.27 -10.70 -33.28
N GLU A 85 11.74 -9.89 -32.33
CA GLU A 85 12.94 -10.18 -31.52
C GLU A 85 12.81 -11.50 -30.75
N GLU A 86 11.68 -11.72 -30.07
CA GLU A 86 11.43 -12.94 -29.28
C GLU A 86 11.45 -14.21 -30.16
N ILE A 87 10.72 -14.17 -31.28
CA ILE A 87 10.66 -15.31 -32.20
C ILE A 87 12.04 -15.54 -32.84
N LEU A 88 12.66 -14.50 -33.41
CA LEU A 88 13.89 -14.67 -34.19
C LEU A 88 15.11 -14.96 -33.31
N SER A 89 15.13 -14.49 -32.06
CA SER A 89 16.18 -14.83 -31.10
C SER A 89 16.17 -16.32 -30.74
N SER A 90 14.98 -16.94 -30.63
CA SER A 90 14.81 -18.32 -30.17
C SER A 90 14.86 -19.40 -31.27
N VAL A 91 14.91 -19.00 -32.55
CA VAL A 91 14.93 -19.93 -33.69
C VAL A 91 16.28 -19.94 -34.41
N ASN A 92 16.54 -21.04 -35.13
CA ASN A 92 17.70 -21.19 -36.01
C ASN A 92 17.36 -20.88 -37.47
N GLU A 93 18.38 -20.67 -38.30
CA GLU A 93 18.25 -20.37 -39.74
C GLU A 93 17.65 -21.51 -40.57
N ASN A 94 17.64 -22.74 -40.03
CA ASN A 94 17.13 -23.93 -40.70
C ASN A 94 15.61 -24.13 -40.53
N ILE A 95 14.97 -23.36 -39.66
CA ILE A 95 13.52 -23.44 -39.39
C ILE A 95 12.69 -23.37 -40.68
N THR A 96 11.56 -24.10 -40.69
CA THR A 96 10.63 -24.11 -41.84
C THR A 96 9.62 -22.97 -41.75
N ARG A 97 8.94 -22.68 -42.87
CA ARG A 97 7.90 -21.63 -42.91
C ARG A 97 6.73 -21.95 -41.98
N ASP A 98 6.34 -23.22 -41.87
CA ASP A 98 5.21 -23.61 -41.03
C ASP A 98 5.59 -23.62 -39.55
N GLN A 99 6.83 -23.99 -39.21
CA GLN A 99 7.36 -23.83 -37.86
C GLN A 99 7.39 -22.35 -37.42
N LEU A 100 7.73 -21.42 -38.32
CA LEU A 100 7.65 -19.99 -38.02
C LEU A 100 6.22 -19.53 -37.73
N LYS A 101 5.23 -20.01 -38.50
CA LYS A 101 3.83 -19.71 -38.22
C LYS A 101 3.39 -20.26 -36.86
N GLN A 102 3.83 -21.46 -36.48
CA GLN A 102 3.57 -22.02 -35.15
C GLN A 102 4.18 -21.15 -34.04
N ARG A 103 5.38 -20.58 -34.25
CA ARG A 103 5.97 -19.63 -33.29
C ARG A 103 5.14 -18.35 -33.11
N VAL A 104 4.52 -17.84 -34.18
CA VAL A 104 3.61 -16.70 -34.10
C VAL A 104 2.38 -17.05 -33.26
N LEU A 105 1.75 -18.20 -33.52
CA LEU A 105 0.60 -18.66 -32.73
C LEU A 105 0.95 -18.84 -31.25
N SER A 106 2.10 -19.47 -30.95
CA SER A 106 2.55 -19.62 -29.56
C SER A 106 2.85 -18.28 -28.87
N LEU A 107 3.30 -17.27 -29.60
CA LEU A 107 3.51 -15.92 -29.07
C LEU A 107 2.17 -15.24 -28.74
N GLU A 108 1.17 -15.39 -29.60
CA GLU A 108 -0.19 -14.88 -29.37
C GLU A 108 -0.83 -15.55 -28.14
N GLU A 109 -0.82 -16.88 -28.06
CA GLU A 109 -1.32 -17.62 -26.89
C GLU A 109 -0.60 -17.22 -25.59
N LYS A 110 0.71 -16.97 -25.66
CA LYS A 110 1.50 -16.47 -24.53
C LYS A 110 1.00 -15.08 -24.09
N ARG A 111 0.79 -14.16 -25.04
CA ARG A 111 0.29 -12.80 -24.77
C ARG A 111 -1.10 -12.80 -24.17
N GLU A 112 -2.02 -13.61 -24.71
CA GLU A 112 -3.37 -13.76 -24.16
C GLU A 112 -3.35 -14.28 -22.73
N ARG A 113 -2.52 -15.30 -22.44
CA ARG A 113 -2.33 -15.82 -21.09
C ARG A 113 -1.82 -14.74 -20.13
N ILE A 114 -0.80 -13.97 -20.56
CA ILE A 114 -0.25 -12.88 -19.74
C ILE A 114 -1.35 -11.84 -19.49
N GLN A 115 -2.07 -11.40 -20.53
CA GLN A 115 -3.11 -10.39 -20.39
C GLN A 115 -4.24 -10.83 -19.44
N ALA A 116 -4.70 -12.08 -19.55
CA ALA A 116 -5.72 -12.61 -18.64
C ALA A 116 -5.25 -12.60 -17.18
N PHE A 117 -4.01 -13.02 -16.94
CA PHE A 117 -3.38 -12.93 -15.61
C PHE A 117 -3.31 -11.49 -15.09
N LEU A 118 -3.02 -10.52 -15.96
CA LEU A 118 -2.96 -9.11 -15.58
C LEU A 118 -4.31 -8.54 -15.17
N GLU A 119 -5.35 -8.82 -15.93
CA GLU A 119 -6.70 -8.35 -15.59
C GLU A 119 -7.18 -8.96 -14.28
N GLU A 120 -6.97 -10.27 -14.07
CA GLU A 120 -7.33 -10.93 -12.81
C GLU A 120 -6.55 -10.36 -11.62
N THR A 121 -5.23 -10.20 -11.77
CA THR A 121 -4.37 -9.67 -10.70
C THR A 121 -4.73 -8.22 -10.36
N LYS A 122 -5.01 -7.39 -11.38
CA LYS A 122 -5.42 -5.99 -11.20
C LYS A 122 -6.72 -5.88 -10.42
N PHE A 123 -7.71 -6.73 -10.72
CA PHE A 123 -8.96 -6.76 -9.98
C PHE A 123 -8.74 -7.13 -8.50
N LYS A 124 -7.95 -8.17 -8.23
CA LYS A 124 -7.66 -8.61 -6.85
C LYS A 124 -6.87 -7.57 -6.05
N ILE A 125 -5.92 -6.86 -6.68
CA ILE A 125 -5.20 -5.76 -6.03
C ILE A 125 -6.15 -4.64 -5.64
N LYS A 126 -7.05 -4.23 -6.54
CA LYS A 126 -8.04 -3.19 -6.24
C LYS A 126 -8.92 -3.58 -5.06
N TYR A 127 -9.42 -4.82 -5.05
CA TYR A 127 -10.19 -5.36 -3.95
C TYR A 127 -9.41 -5.33 -2.62
N LEU A 128 -8.14 -5.78 -2.65
CA LEU A 128 -7.27 -5.77 -1.49
C LEU A 128 -7.05 -4.35 -0.91
N GLU A 129 -6.90 -3.33 -1.77
CA GLU A 129 -6.78 -1.93 -1.34
C GLU A 129 -8.06 -1.44 -0.65
N GLU A 130 -9.23 -1.76 -1.21
CA GLU A 130 -10.53 -1.41 -0.64
C GLU A 130 -10.73 -2.08 0.73
N SER A 131 -10.43 -3.39 0.86
CA SER A 131 -10.50 -4.10 2.14
C SER A 131 -9.53 -3.54 3.19
N ARG A 132 -8.30 -3.17 2.79
CA ARG A 132 -7.33 -2.55 3.70
C ARG A 132 -7.80 -1.16 4.18
N LYS A 133 -8.47 -0.40 3.31
CA LYS A 133 -9.06 0.89 3.68
C LYS A 133 -10.19 0.68 4.72
N ASP A 134 -11.10 -0.25 4.47
CA ASP A 134 -12.17 -0.63 5.39
C ASP A 134 -11.62 -1.07 6.76
N ALA A 135 -10.56 -1.89 6.79
CA ALA A 135 -9.89 -2.27 8.03
C ALA A 135 -9.34 -1.06 8.80
N ARG A 136 -8.74 -0.07 8.12
CA ARG A 136 -8.23 1.16 8.75
C ARG A 136 -9.37 1.98 9.36
N GLU A 137 -10.49 2.13 8.66
CA GLU A 137 -11.67 2.84 9.16
C GLU A 137 -12.24 2.17 10.41
N LYS A 138 -12.32 0.84 10.43
CA LYS A 138 -12.74 0.06 11.62
C LYS A 138 -11.78 0.22 12.79
N ILE A 139 -10.47 0.26 12.55
CA ILE A 139 -9.47 0.51 13.59
C ILE A 139 -9.65 1.90 14.21
N GLU A 140 -9.88 2.93 13.39
CA GLU A 140 -10.16 4.28 13.90
C GLU A 140 -11.47 4.35 14.69
N GLN A 141 -12.52 3.68 14.24
CA GLN A 141 -13.76 3.54 15.00
C GLN A 141 -13.52 2.88 16.37
N LEU A 142 -12.73 1.80 16.42
CA LEU A 142 -12.38 1.14 17.69
C LEU A 142 -11.61 2.08 18.62
N LYS A 143 -10.63 2.85 18.11
CA LYS A 143 -9.92 3.84 18.91
C LYS A 143 -10.86 4.92 19.46
N SER A 144 -11.80 5.40 18.65
CA SER A 144 -12.82 6.35 19.07
C SER A 144 -13.67 5.79 20.20
N ILE A 145 -14.20 4.57 20.06
CA ILE A 145 -15.01 3.91 21.10
C ILE A 145 -14.18 3.71 22.38
N GLN A 146 -12.92 3.27 22.25
CA GLN A 146 -12.02 3.12 23.38
C GLN A 146 -11.75 4.45 24.10
N SER A 147 -11.61 5.54 23.35
CA SER A 147 -11.43 6.88 23.94
C SER A 147 -12.67 7.34 24.70
N GLU A 148 -13.87 7.06 24.19
CA GLU A 148 -15.14 7.35 24.86
C GLU A 148 -15.28 6.56 26.16
N ILE A 149 -14.98 5.25 26.13
CA ILE A 149 -14.93 4.41 27.33
C ILE A 149 -13.92 4.95 28.35
N LYS A 150 -12.74 5.38 27.88
CA LYS A 150 -11.70 5.95 28.76
C LYS A 150 -12.18 7.24 29.42
N VAL A 151 -12.85 8.14 28.69
CA VAL A 151 -13.41 9.37 29.26
C VAL A 151 -14.48 9.05 30.31
N LEU A 152 -15.40 8.13 30.00
CA LEU A 152 -16.47 7.71 30.92
C LEU A 152 -15.91 7.06 32.19
N THR A 153 -14.76 6.39 32.10
CA THR A 153 -14.14 5.68 33.23
C THR A 153 -12.96 6.42 33.87
N ASN A 154 -12.67 7.66 33.44
CA ASN A 154 -11.47 8.40 33.85
C ASN A 154 -11.37 8.55 35.37
N ASP A 155 -12.48 8.94 36.01
CA ASP A 155 -12.54 9.13 37.46
C ASP A 155 -12.33 7.84 38.25
N PHE A 156 -12.45 6.68 37.60
CA PHE A 156 -12.29 5.37 38.22
C PHE A 156 -10.86 4.83 38.04
N GLN A 157 -10.05 5.41 37.15
CA GLN A 157 -8.68 4.94 36.88
C GLN A 157 -7.75 5.06 38.08
N LYS A 158 -8.05 5.98 39.02
CA LYS A 158 -7.29 6.17 40.26
C LYS A 158 -7.48 5.06 41.31
N TYR A 159 -8.43 4.14 41.10
CA TYR A 159 -8.70 3.04 42.03
C TYR A 159 -8.13 1.71 41.52
N ASP A 160 -7.87 0.78 42.45
CA ASP A 160 -7.41 -0.57 42.13
C ASP A 160 -8.44 -1.35 41.29
N GLU A 161 -7.97 -2.41 40.64
CA GLU A 161 -8.76 -3.20 39.69
C GLU A 161 -10.08 -3.73 40.28
N ILE A 162 -10.04 -4.26 41.51
CA ILE A 162 -11.21 -4.86 42.17
C ILE A 162 -12.23 -3.78 42.53
N THR A 163 -11.77 -2.62 43.02
CA THR A 163 -12.64 -1.48 43.29
C THR A 163 -13.27 -0.93 42.02
N ARG A 164 -12.49 -0.82 40.94
CA ARG A 164 -12.97 -0.33 39.64
C ARG A 164 -14.04 -1.25 39.06
N GLU A 165 -13.87 -2.57 39.14
CA GLU A 165 -14.87 -3.56 38.70
C GLU A 165 -16.20 -3.38 39.46
N PHE A 166 -16.14 -3.24 40.80
CA PHE A 166 -17.32 -2.95 41.60
C PHE A 166 -18.03 -1.66 41.16
N LEU A 167 -17.26 -0.58 40.92
CA LEU A 167 -17.82 0.70 40.50
C LEU A 167 -18.47 0.62 39.11
N LEU A 168 -17.84 -0.04 38.14
CA LEU A 168 -18.41 -0.22 36.79
C LEU A 168 -19.74 -0.98 36.83
N GLU A 169 -19.89 -1.89 37.77
CA GLU A 169 -21.08 -2.71 37.92
C GLU A 169 -22.22 -2.00 38.67
N HIS A 170 -21.89 -1.13 39.64
CA HIS A 170 -22.87 -0.55 40.57
C HIS A 170 -23.14 0.94 40.36
N VAL A 171 -22.29 1.64 39.61
CA VAL A 171 -22.38 3.07 39.36
C VAL A 171 -22.66 3.33 37.88
N GLY A 172 -23.54 4.29 37.62
CA GLY A 172 -23.88 4.74 36.28
C GLY A 172 -23.95 6.26 36.20
N ILE A 173 -24.30 6.77 35.01
CA ILE A 173 -24.50 8.20 34.78
C ILE A 173 -25.98 8.46 34.50
N TYR A 174 -26.50 9.52 35.11
CA TYR A 174 -27.76 10.12 34.72
C TYR A 174 -27.51 11.38 33.89
N GLN A 175 -27.89 11.37 32.60
CA GLN A 175 -27.84 12.54 31.72
C GLN A 175 -29.21 13.24 31.68
N ARG A 176 -29.18 14.58 31.75
CA ARG A 176 -30.37 15.41 31.55
C ARG A 176 -30.22 16.23 30.27
N THR A 177 -31.14 16.05 29.33
CA THR A 177 -31.34 16.99 28.23
C THR A 177 -32.34 18.06 28.68
N SER A 178 -31.85 19.24 29.05
CA SER A 178 -32.73 20.39 29.29
C SER A 178 -33.07 21.02 27.93
N GLN A 179 -34.37 21.20 27.65
CA GLN A 179 -34.82 21.96 26.49
C GLN A 179 -34.18 23.35 26.52
N GLY A 180 -33.26 23.62 25.58
CA GLY A 180 -32.77 24.97 25.29
C GLY A 180 -31.36 25.35 25.76
N LYS A 181 -30.62 24.52 26.51
CA LYS A 181 -29.18 24.76 26.79
C LYS A 181 -28.39 23.45 26.84
N ASN A 182 -27.34 23.38 26.02
CA ASN A 182 -26.39 22.27 25.88
C ASN A 182 -25.48 22.12 27.11
N GLU A 183 -26.03 21.95 28.31
CA GLU A 183 -25.26 21.52 29.49
C GLU A 183 -25.76 20.16 29.94
N ALA A 184 -25.15 19.10 29.39
CA ALA A 184 -25.33 17.75 29.91
C ALA A 184 -24.58 17.66 31.25
N THR A 185 -25.28 17.81 32.36
CA THR A 185 -24.71 17.52 33.69
C THR A 185 -24.70 16.00 33.88
N ASN A 186 -23.52 15.40 33.95
CA ASN A 186 -23.36 13.98 34.29
C ASN A 186 -23.39 13.83 35.81
N THR A 187 -24.48 13.26 36.36
CA THR A 187 -24.54 12.90 37.78
C THR A 187 -24.26 11.41 37.96
N LEU A 188 -23.31 11.05 38.82
CA LEU A 188 -23.08 9.66 39.21
C LEU A 188 -24.25 9.16 40.06
N ILE A 189 -24.77 8.00 39.72
CA ILE A 189 -25.91 7.37 40.40
C ILE A 189 -25.64 5.90 40.67
N LEU A 190 -26.32 5.33 41.65
CA LEU A 190 -26.39 3.88 41.79
C LEU A 190 -27.32 3.29 40.73
N ILE A 191 -26.83 2.29 40.00
CA ILE A 191 -27.65 1.52 39.04
C ILE A 191 -28.04 0.16 39.63
N LYS A 192 -27.26 -0.33 40.60
CA LYS A 192 -27.57 -1.49 41.44
C LYS A 192 -27.67 -1.09 42.91
N ARG A 193 -28.62 -1.69 43.62
CA ARG A 193 -28.79 -1.57 45.07
C ARG A 193 -27.61 -2.17 45.80
N LEU A 194 -27.31 -1.59 46.95
CA LEU A 194 -26.35 -2.14 47.91
C LEU A 194 -27.11 -2.84 49.05
N ASP A 195 -26.39 -3.60 49.87
CA ASP A 195 -26.87 -4.11 51.16
C ASP A 195 -27.54 -2.97 51.94
N SER A 196 -28.76 -3.17 52.42
CA SER A 196 -29.59 -2.07 52.94
C SER A 196 -28.99 -1.36 54.15
N LEU A 197 -28.25 -2.07 55.00
CA LEU A 197 -27.55 -1.48 56.15
C LEU A 197 -26.38 -0.60 55.68
N PHE A 198 -25.63 -1.06 54.68
CA PHE A 198 -24.56 -0.27 54.08
C PHE A 198 -25.12 0.97 53.37
N GLN A 199 -26.16 0.80 52.55
CA GLN A 199 -26.82 1.90 51.86
C GLN A 199 -27.40 2.93 52.85
N LYS A 200 -28.01 2.48 53.96
CA LYS A 200 -28.48 3.36 55.03
C LYS A 200 -27.34 4.13 55.70
N LYS A 201 -26.20 3.47 55.97
CA LYS A 201 -24.99 4.15 56.50
C LYS A 201 -24.52 5.25 55.54
N LEU A 202 -24.41 4.95 54.24
CA LEU A 202 -23.99 5.91 53.22
C LEU A 202 -24.94 7.12 53.13
N LYS A 203 -26.26 6.90 53.22
CA LYS A 203 -27.25 7.98 53.27
C LYS A 203 -27.08 8.86 54.51
N ASN A 204 -26.94 8.26 55.69
CA ASN A 204 -26.78 9.00 56.94
C ASN A 204 -25.48 9.84 56.95
N MET A 205 -24.46 9.39 56.22
CA MET A 205 -23.19 10.12 56.06
C MET A 205 -23.25 11.19 54.94
N GLY A 206 -24.37 11.32 54.22
CA GLY A 206 -24.51 12.25 53.09
C GLY A 206 -23.70 11.86 51.84
N ILE A 207 -23.12 10.65 51.80
CA ILE A 207 -22.31 10.17 50.67
C ILE A 207 -23.20 9.89 49.46
N ILE A 208 -24.40 9.35 49.72
CA ILE A 208 -25.44 9.17 48.70
C ILE A 208 -26.73 9.84 49.12
N ALA A 209 -27.49 10.36 48.15
CA ALA A 209 -28.80 10.98 48.40
C ALA A 209 -29.86 10.36 47.48
N TYR A 210 -31.03 10.04 48.03
CA TYR A 210 -32.13 9.55 47.18
C TYR A 210 -32.74 10.72 46.42
N ASN A 211 -32.92 10.56 45.12
CA ASN A 211 -33.62 11.53 44.28
C ASN A 211 -34.98 10.96 43.87
N ASP A 212 -36.06 11.59 44.34
CA ASP A 212 -37.44 11.14 44.10
C ASP A 212 -37.84 11.20 42.62
N LEU A 213 -37.29 12.14 41.85
CA LEU A 213 -37.58 12.28 40.41
C LEU A 213 -36.91 11.17 39.59
N LYS A 214 -35.68 10.81 39.99
CA LYS A 214 -34.84 9.80 39.34
C LYS A 214 -35.12 8.38 39.87
N TYR A 215 -35.83 8.23 40.98
CA TYR A 215 -36.05 6.93 41.65
C TYR A 215 -34.75 6.15 41.87
N THR A 216 -33.65 6.84 42.16
CA THR A 216 -32.31 6.26 42.41
C THR A 216 -31.52 7.12 43.40
N HIS A 217 -30.35 6.64 43.82
CA HIS A 217 -29.42 7.37 44.66
C HIS A 217 -28.33 8.05 43.85
N GLU A 218 -28.14 9.34 44.05
CA GLU A 218 -27.00 10.10 43.55
C GLU A 218 -25.80 9.88 44.47
N ILE A 219 -24.62 9.79 43.87
CA ILE A 219 -23.34 9.71 44.58
C ILE A 219 -22.74 11.10 44.62
N ASN A 220 -22.75 11.73 45.80
CA ASN A 220 -22.30 13.11 45.96
C ASN A 220 -20.77 13.25 45.95
N ASP A 221 -20.07 12.21 46.42
CA ASP A 221 -18.61 12.21 46.57
C ASP A 221 -18.09 10.78 46.34
N LEU A 222 -17.51 10.56 45.16
CA LEU A 222 -17.02 9.25 44.72
C LEU A 222 -15.88 8.74 45.62
N ASP A 223 -14.98 9.62 46.07
CA ASP A 223 -13.85 9.23 46.92
C ASP A 223 -14.30 8.81 48.32
N LYS A 224 -15.32 9.47 48.88
CA LYS A 224 -15.93 9.02 50.15
C LYS A 224 -16.71 7.73 49.96
N PHE A 225 -17.40 7.57 48.83
CA PHE A 225 -18.11 6.33 48.50
C PHE A 225 -17.15 5.13 48.44
N VAL A 226 -16.04 5.25 47.71
CA VAL A 226 -15.02 4.21 47.61
C VAL A 226 -14.38 3.92 48.97
N ARG A 227 -14.02 4.94 49.75
CA ARG A 227 -13.49 4.75 51.11
C ARG A 227 -14.45 3.97 52.01
N ALA A 228 -15.75 4.29 51.96
CA ALA A 228 -16.76 3.59 52.73
C ALA A 228 -16.96 2.13 52.26
N TYR A 229 -16.87 1.88 50.95
CA TYR A 229 -16.88 0.52 50.37
C TYR A 229 -15.69 -0.30 50.89
N LEU A 230 -14.47 0.21 50.78
CA LEU A 230 -13.25 -0.47 51.24
C LEU A 230 -13.29 -0.74 52.75
N GLU A 231 -13.72 0.23 53.56
CA GLU A 231 -13.88 0.06 55.01
C GLU A 231 -14.88 -1.07 55.33
N ARG A 232 -16.01 -1.12 54.62
CA ARG A 232 -17.05 -2.14 54.81
C ARG A 232 -16.54 -3.52 54.41
N LYS A 233 -15.82 -3.60 53.29
CA LYS A 233 -15.20 -4.83 52.76
C LYS A 233 -14.17 -5.41 53.73
N ASN A 234 -13.28 -4.56 54.25
CA ASN A 234 -12.25 -4.96 55.22
C ASN A 234 -12.85 -5.51 56.51
N LYS A 235 -14.01 -4.98 56.94
CA LYS A 235 -14.78 -5.48 58.08
C LYS A 235 -15.68 -6.68 57.75
N ARG A 236 -15.58 -7.26 56.56
CA ARG A 236 -16.43 -8.36 56.04
C ARG A 236 -17.93 -8.07 56.15
N GLY A 237 -18.31 -6.79 56.06
CA GLY A 237 -19.71 -6.39 56.08
C GLY A 237 -20.41 -6.70 54.76
N GLY A 238 -21.75 -6.84 54.79
CA GLY A 238 -22.55 -6.92 53.56
C GLY A 238 -22.40 -5.67 52.71
N ILE A 239 -22.23 -5.86 51.39
CA ILE A 239 -22.05 -4.80 50.38
C ILE A 239 -23.08 -4.95 49.26
N ILE A 240 -23.16 -6.14 48.67
CA ILE A 240 -24.05 -6.44 47.54
C ILE A 240 -25.46 -6.68 48.07
N TRP A 241 -26.45 -6.22 47.32
CA TRP A 241 -27.85 -6.50 47.58
C TRP A 241 -28.18 -7.99 47.33
N ASP A 242 -28.91 -8.60 48.25
CA ASP A 242 -29.30 -10.02 48.21
C ASP A 242 -30.75 -10.15 48.69
N PHE A 243 -31.63 -10.70 47.85
CA PHE A 243 -33.07 -10.73 48.14
C PHE A 243 -33.38 -11.49 49.43
N GLU A 244 -32.88 -12.71 49.60
CA GLU A 244 -33.18 -13.57 50.75
C GLU A 244 -32.72 -12.97 52.08
N LYS A 245 -31.59 -12.25 52.04
CA LYS A 245 -31.07 -11.54 53.20
C LYS A 245 -31.88 -10.28 53.52
N GLU A 246 -32.36 -9.58 52.50
CA GLU A 246 -33.18 -8.38 52.65
C GLU A 246 -34.62 -8.70 53.08
N ASP A 247 -35.18 -9.81 52.60
CA ASP A 247 -36.52 -10.29 52.94
C ASP A 247 -36.59 -10.68 54.43
N ARG A 248 -35.61 -11.45 54.93
CA ARG A 248 -35.46 -11.74 56.37
C ARG A 248 -35.31 -10.49 57.24
N ARG A 249 -34.75 -9.39 56.71
CA ARG A 249 -34.66 -8.10 57.42
C ARG A 249 -36.00 -7.36 57.43
N ALA A 250 -36.83 -7.57 56.42
CA ALA A 250 -38.14 -6.97 56.28
C ALA A 250 -39.17 -7.60 57.23
N GLU A 251 -39.04 -8.89 57.56
CA GLU A 251 -39.94 -9.63 58.49
C GLU A 251 -40.12 -8.96 59.86
N ASN A 252 -39.16 -8.16 60.31
CA ASN A 252 -39.15 -7.56 61.65
C ASN A 252 -39.37 -6.02 61.66
N LYS A 253 -39.72 -5.36 60.53
CA LYS A 253 -39.77 -3.87 60.42
C LYS A 253 -40.78 -3.33 59.39
N THR A 254 -41.04 -2.01 59.44
CA THR A 254 -41.71 -1.17 58.41
C THR A 254 -40.93 -1.02 57.08
N TYR A 255 -40.08 -1.98 56.73
CA TYR A 255 -39.21 -1.95 55.55
C TYR A 255 -39.73 -2.94 54.50
N PHE A 256 -39.79 -2.51 53.24
CA PHE A 256 -40.12 -3.37 52.10
C PHE A 256 -38.85 -3.68 51.31
N ALA A 257 -38.52 -4.97 51.15
CA ALA A 257 -37.40 -5.42 50.34
C ALA A 257 -37.77 -5.37 48.85
N PRO A 258 -37.14 -4.50 48.01
CA PRO A 258 -37.44 -4.46 46.58
C PRO A 258 -37.01 -5.77 45.92
N SER A 259 -37.82 -6.37 45.06
CA SER A 259 -37.51 -7.68 44.43
C SER A 259 -36.38 -7.65 43.39
N SER A 260 -35.92 -6.47 42.97
CA SER A 260 -34.86 -6.31 41.97
C SER A 260 -33.70 -5.47 42.51
N PRO A 261 -32.44 -5.86 42.24
CA PRO A 261 -31.29 -5.04 42.57
C PRO A 261 -31.24 -3.76 41.71
N TYR A 262 -31.82 -3.75 40.52
CA TYR A 262 -31.64 -2.67 39.53
C TYR A 262 -32.60 -1.49 39.71
N TYR A 263 -32.10 -0.26 39.58
CA TYR A 263 -32.95 0.95 39.55
C TYR A 263 -33.55 1.17 38.16
N LYS A 264 -34.73 1.82 38.08
CA LYS A 264 -35.50 1.94 36.82
C LYS A 264 -35.00 3.04 35.86
N LYS A 265 -34.23 4.04 36.32
CA LYS A 265 -33.90 5.26 35.55
C LYS A 265 -32.40 5.63 35.58
N GLY A 266 -31.51 4.70 35.26
CA GLY A 266 -30.07 4.97 35.15
C GLY A 266 -29.45 4.24 33.97
N VAL A 267 -28.36 4.78 33.42
CA VAL A 267 -27.58 4.12 32.37
C VAL A 267 -26.27 3.64 32.97
N GLN A 268 -25.84 2.42 32.62
CA GLN A 268 -24.51 1.93 32.97
C GLN A 268 -23.43 2.93 32.53
N LEU A 269 -22.35 3.02 33.33
CA LEU A 269 -21.24 3.92 33.03
C LEU A 269 -20.63 3.65 31.65
N ILE A 270 -20.52 2.36 31.30
CA ILE A 270 -20.28 1.92 29.94
C ILE A 270 -21.61 1.39 29.42
N GLY A 271 -22.27 2.10 28.51
CA GLY A 271 -23.55 1.66 27.98
C GLY A 271 -23.41 0.32 27.25
N GLU A 272 -24.37 -0.60 27.44
CA GLU A 272 -24.45 -1.87 26.69
C GLU A 272 -24.28 -1.65 25.18
N ILE A 273 -24.82 -0.54 24.66
CA ILE A 273 -24.69 -0.12 23.26
C ILE A 273 -23.22 0.10 22.85
N LEU A 274 -22.40 0.74 23.69
CA LEU A 274 -20.99 0.99 23.38
C LEU A 274 -20.16 -0.30 23.41
N LEU A 275 -20.44 -1.20 24.37
CA LEU A 275 -19.82 -2.51 24.43
C LEU A 275 -20.21 -3.38 23.23
N GLN A 276 -21.49 -3.41 22.87
CA GLN A 276 -22.00 -4.12 21.69
C GLN A 276 -21.36 -3.57 20.41
N LYS A 277 -21.29 -2.25 20.25
CA LYS A 277 -20.60 -1.62 19.11
C LYS A 277 -19.14 -2.01 19.04
N MET A 278 -18.41 -1.94 20.17
CA MET A 278 -17.00 -2.33 20.21
C MET A 278 -16.80 -3.79 19.79
N GLU A 279 -17.63 -4.69 20.31
CA GLU A 279 -17.50 -6.12 20.03
C GLU A 279 -17.85 -6.44 18.57
N GLN A 280 -18.92 -5.83 18.05
CA GLN A 280 -19.30 -5.94 16.65
C GLN A 280 -18.18 -5.43 15.72
N THR A 281 -17.63 -4.25 15.98
CA THR A 281 -16.54 -3.69 15.16
C THR A 281 -15.27 -4.55 15.20
N LYS A 282 -14.94 -5.18 16.34
CA LYS A 282 -13.83 -6.14 16.44
C LYS A 282 -14.07 -7.37 15.58
N GLU A 283 -15.28 -7.93 15.63
CA GLU A 283 -15.61 -9.12 14.84
C GLU A 283 -15.57 -8.82 13.34
N ASP A 284 -16.10 -7.67 12.93
CA ASP A 284 -16.05 -7.23 11.53
C ASP A 284 -14.63 -6.94 11.06
N LEU A 285 -13.76 -6.38 11.92
CA LEU A 285 -12.35 -6.19 11.63
C LEU A 285 -11.66 -7.54 11.41
N LYS A 286 -11.90 -8.52 12.29
CA LYS A 286 -11.33 -9.87 12.16
C LYS A 286 -11.72 -10.52 10.83
N LYS A 287 -12.99 -10.41 10.43
CA LYS A 287 -13.48 -10.92 9.13
C LYS A 287 -12.77 -10.23 7.96
N THR A 288 -12.61 -8.90 8.00
CA THR A 288 -11.87 -8.16 6.96
C THR A 288 -10.40 -8.61 6.90
N GLU A 289 -9.74 -8.80 8.04
CA GLU A 289 -8.35 -9.27 8.09
C GLU A 289 -8.17 -10.70 7.52
N GLU A 290 -9.12 -11.59 7.77
CA GLU A 290 -9.13 -12.94 7.20
C GLU A 290 -9.26 -12.88 5.67
N GLN A 291 -10.18 -12.05 5.14
CA GLN A 291 -10.34 -11.84 3.70
C GLN A 291 -9.09 -11.24 3.03
N ILE A 292 -8.42 -10.30 3.68
CA ILE A 292 -7.15 -9.72 3.21
C ILE A 292 -6.11 -10.82 3.06
N LYS A 293 -5.94 -11.68 4.08
CA LYS A 293 -4.97 -12.79 4.04
C LYS A 293 -5.28 -13.80 2.94
N GLU A 294 -6.55 -14.15 2.76
CA GLU A 294 -6.98 -15.06 1.70
C GLU A 294 -6.69 -14.47 0.30
N THR A 295 -7.04 -13.21 0.08
CA THR A 295 -6.78 -12.51 -1.19
C THR A 295 -5.28 -12.40 -1.49
N GLU A 296 -4.45 -12.12 -0.48
CA GLU A 296 -2.98 -12.10 -0.61
C GLU A 296 -2.43 -13.46 -1.03
N LYS A 297 -2.94 -14.54 -0.42
CA LYS A 297 -2.56 -15.91 -0.76
C LYS A 297 -2.97 -16.27 -2.19
N GLU A 298 -4.18 -15.90 -2.61
CA GLU A 298 -4.63 -16.12 -3.99
C GLU A 298 -3.76 -15.37 -5.00
N ILE A 299 -3.39 -14.12 -4.74
CA ILE A 299 -2.46 -13.37 -5.60
C ILE A 299 -1.11 -14.08 -5.66
N GLN A 300 -0.61 -14.59 -4.53
CA GLN A 300 0.65 -15.34 -4.49
C GLN A 300 0.58 -16.64 -5.29
N ASP A 301 -0.54 -17.35 -5.23
CA ASP A 301 -0.74 -18.61 -5.95
C ASP A 301 -0.95 -18.38 -7.46
N LEU A 302 -1.66 -17.32 -7.86
CA LEU A 302 -1.76 -16.88 -9.25
C LEU A 302 -0.39 -16.58 -9.87
N ARG A 303 0.54 -15.99 -9.10
CA ARG A 303 1.92 -15.77 -9.55
C ARG A 303 2.66 -17.08 -9.80
N LYS A 304 2.38 -18.15 -9.06
CA LYS A 304 3.04 -19.46 -9.27
C LYS A 304 2.53 -20.15 -10.53
N ILE A 305 1.24 -20.01 -10.83
CA ILE A 305 0.58 -20.69 -11.95
C ILE A 305 0.90 -20.01 -13.30
N SER A 306 1.03 -18.68 -13.32
CA SER A 306 1.22 -17.89 -14.55
C SER A 306 2.65 -17.87 -15.10
N VAL A 307 3.63 -18.27 -14.29
CA VAL A 307 5.07 -18.17 -14.62
C VAL A 307 5.56 -19.45 -15.28
N LYS A 308 5.78 -19.42 -16.61
CA LYS A 308 6.46 -20.50 -17.35
C LYS A 308 7.92 -20.16 -17.68
N SER A 309 8.37 -18.91 -17.48
CA SER A 309 9.76 -18.46 -17.68
C SER A 309 10.19 -17.37 -16.69
N PHE A 310 11.49 -17.21 -16.48
CA PHE A 310 12.05 -16.18 -15.59
C PHE A 310 11.64 -14.74 -15.97
N SER A 311 11.54 -14.43 -17.26
CA SER A 311 11.08 -13.13 -17.75
C SER A 311 9.59 -12.88 -17.47
N GLU A 312 8.75 -13.91 -17.55
CA GLU A 312 7.35 -13.83 -17.11
C GLU A 312 7.24 -13.64 -15.59
N ALA A 313 8.14 -14.25 -14.81
CA ALA A 313 8.24 -14.04 -13.36
C ALA A 313 8.58 -12.59 -13.00
N VAL A 314 9.52 -11.99 -13.76
CA VAL A 314 9.94 -10.60 -13.59
C VAL A 314 8.82 -9.63 -14.01
N LEU A 315 8.12 -9.87 -15.13
CA LEU A 315 6.96 -9.07 -15.54
C LEU A 315 5.81 -9.17 -14.53
N ALA A 316 5.48 -10.37 -14.04
CA ALA A 316 4.46 -10.57 -13.01
C ALA A 316 4.86 -9.93 -11.66
N SER A 317 6.14 -9.97 -11.31
CA SER A 317 6.67 -9.27 -10.12
C SER A 317 6.65 -7.75 -10.29
N ASN A 318 6.89 -7.25 -11.51
CA ASN A 318 6.86 -5.83 -11.85
C ASN A 318 5.43 -5.29 -12.05
N MET A 319 4.42 -6.13 -12.29
CA MET A 319 3.05 -5.66 -12.59
C MET A 319 2.18 -5.39 -11.36
N LEU A 320 2.61 -5.79 -10.17
CA LEU A 320 2.12 -5.17 -8.93
C LEU A 320 2.53 -3.70 -8.81
N SER A 321 3.46 -3.26 -9.64
CA SER A 321 4.00 -1.92 -9.63
C SER A 321 3.48 -1.02 -10.74
N ALA A 322 2.37 -1.28 -11.44
CA ALA A 322 1.85 -0.24 -12.35
C ALA A 322 1.44 1.03 -11.57
N LYS A 323 0.74 0.85 -10.44
CA LYS A 323 0.37 1.93 -9.52
C LYS A 323 1.53 2.32 -8.59
N GLU A 324 2.38 1.38 -8.18
CA GLU A 324 3.56 1.71 -7.37
C GLU A 324 4.66 2.41 -8.19
N ILE A 325 4.90 2.06 -9.46
CA ILE A 325 5.76 2.79 -10.42
C ILE A 325 5.15 4.16 -10.71
N GLN A 326 3.84 4.24 -10.95
CA GLN A 326 3.19 5.54 -11.14
C GLN A 326 3.36 6.41 -9.89
N LYS A 327 3.08 5.86 -8.71
CA LYS A 327 3.24 6.55 -7.42
C LYS A 327 4.70 6.87 -7.13
N HIS A 328 5.63 5.98 -7.42
CA HIS A 328 7.07 6.16 -7.29
C HIS A 328 7.54 7.29 -8.19
N GLY A 329 7.14 7.30 -9.46
CA GLY A 329 7.41 8.40 -10.40
C GLY A 329 6.79 9.74 -9.97
N GLU A 330 5.55 9.73 -9.44
CA GLU A 330 4.92 10.93 -8.86
C GLU A 330 5.69 11.46 -7.64
N LEU A 331 6.15 10.56 -6.76
CA LEU A 331 6.94 10.90 -5.58
C LEU A 331 8.33 11.42 -5.97
N GLN A 332 9.01 10.77 -6.92
CA GLN A 332 10.26 11.25 -7.50
C GLN A 332 10.09 12.68 -8.01
N TYR A 333 9.07 12.91 -8.84
CA TYR A 333 8.80 14.22 -9.42
C TYR A 333 8.55 15.30 -8.35
N LYS A 334 7.81 14.98 -7.28
CA LYS A 334 7.59 15.89 -6.15
C LYS A 334 8.88 16.19 -5.38
N ALA A 335 9.68 15.17 -5.06
CA ALA A 335 10.98 15.34 -4.41
C ALA A 335 11.92 16.20 -5.26
N GLY A 336 11.95 15.96 -6.58
CA GLY A 336 12.75 16.75 -7.51
C GLY A 336 12.28 18.21 -7.59
N LYS A 337 10.97 18.47 -7.62
CA LYS A 337 10.44 19.84 -7.53
C LYS A 337 10.84 20.54 -6.24
N TRP A 338 10.79 19.83 -5.12
CA TRP A 338 11.19 20.36 -3.83
C TRP A 338 12.69 20.73 -3.83
N LEU A 339 13.57 19.84 -4.28
CA LEU A 339 15.00 20.14 -4.43
C LEU A 339 15.25 21.34 -5.35
N TYR A 340 14.57 21.39 -6.50
CA TYR A 340 14.70 22.52 -7.43
C TYR A 340 14.27 23.84 -6.79
N SER A 341 13.18 23.84 -6.00
CA SER A 341 12.72 25.03 -5.28
C SER A 341 13.71 25.53 -4.22
N LYS A 342 14.64 24.67 -3.79
CA LYS A 342 15.73 24.97 -2.86
C LYS A 342 17.03 25.38 -3.57
N GLY A 343 17.04 25.53 -4.89
CA GLY A 343 18.21 25.97 -5.65
C GLY A 343 19.14 24.85 -6.11
N TYR A 344 18.68 23.59 -6.13
CA TYR A 344 19.47 22.46 -6.62
C TYR A 344 19.17 22.16 -8.10
N VAL A 345 20.20 21.74 -8.82
CA VAL A 345 20.10 21.06 -10.12
C VAL A 345 19.80 19.58 -9.85
N VAL A 346 18.74 19.03 -10.48
CA VAL A 346 18.18 17.72 -10.10
C VAL A 346 18.27 16.70 -11.23
N GLY A 347 18.79 15.52 -10.92
CA GLY A 347 18.76 14.32 -11.75
C GLY A 347 17.88 13.21 -11.14
N PHE A 348 17.30 12.40 -12.01
CA PHE A 348 16.48 11.23 -11.63
C PHE A 348 17.21 9.95 -12.00
N GLU A 349 17.02 8.89 -11.21
CA GLU A 349 17.52 7.54 -11.50
C GLU A 349 19.04 7.52 -11.74
N VAL A 350 19.78 8.23 -10.88
CA VAL A 350 21.21 8.49 -11.07
C VAL A 350 22.02 7.27 -10.66
N THR A 351 22.79 6.72 -11.60
CA THR A 351 23.71 5.59 -11.32
C THR A 351 25.00 6.10 -10.66
N LEU A 352 25.35 5.49 -9.54
CA LEU A 352 26.49 5.83 -8.69
C LEU A 352 27.72 4.94 -9.00
N PRO A 353 28.94 5.32 -8.56
CA PRO A 353 30.16 4.56 -8.84
C PRO A 353 30.16 3.10 -8.35
N ASN A 354 29.39 2.78 -7.30
CA ASN A 354 29.21 1.42 -6.81
C ASN A 354 28.18 0.59 -7.62
N GLY A 355 27.66 1.11 -8.72
CA GLY A 355 26.63 0.46 -9.54
C GLY A 355 25.23 0.52 -8.96
N ARG A 356 25.02 1.17 -7.80
CA ARG A 356 23.68 1.47 -7.28
C ARG A 356 23.05 2.61 -8.04
N ARG A 357 21.74 2.78 -7.87
CA ARG A 357 20.96 3.86 -8.47
C ARG A 357 20.18 4.56 -7.37
N VAL A 358 20.26 5.88 -7.31
CA VAL A 358 19.46 6.69 -6.40
C VAL A 358 18.28 7.30 -7.16
N ASP A 359 17.12 7.34 -6.53
CA ASP A 359 15.88 7.80 -7.16
C ASP A 359 15.96 9.27 -7.59
N VAL A 360 16.33 10.17 -6.67
CA VAL A 360 16.47 11.60 -6.93
C VAL A 360 17.77 12.11 -6.30
N ALA A 361 18.57 12.83 -7.09
CA ALA A 361 19.80 13.46 -6.62
C ALA A 361 19.85 14.92 -7.05
N GLY A 362 20.29 15.80 -6.15
CA GLY A 362 20.46 17.23 -6.40
C GLY A 362 21.85 17.73 -6.02
N PHE A 363 22.36 18.72 -6.75
CA PHE A 363 23.54 19.51 -6.32
C PHE A 363 23.30 21.02 -6.50
N ASN A 364 23.89 21.85 -5.65
CA ASN A 364 23.76 23.32 -5.71
C ASN A 364 25.10 24.02 -6.06
N GLU A 365 25.09 25.36 -6.08
CA GLU A 365 26.28 26.18 -6.38
C GLU A 365 27.43 25.97 -5.38
N ASN A 366 27.10 25.59 -4.14
CA ASN A 366 28.08 25.24 -3.11
C ASN A 366 28.62 23.80 -3.26
N ARG A 367 28.21 23.07 -4.30
CA ARG A 367 28.55 21.66 -4.54
C ARG A 367 28.10 20.72 -3.42
N GLU A 368 27.10 21.14 -2.64
CA GLU A 368 26.40 20.27 -1.68
C GLU A 368 25.52 19.31 -2.47
N ILE A 369 25.56 18.02 -2.10
CA ILE A 369 24.86 16.95 -2.80
C ILE A 369 23.79 16.36 -1.87
N ILE A 370 22.54 16.37 -2.31
CA ILE A 370 21.42 15.79 -1.56
C ILE A 370 20.85 14.62 -2.35
N PHE A 371 20.64 13.50 -1.66
CA PHE A 371 19.91 12.34 -2.18
C PHE A 371 18.55 12.21 -1.50
N VAL A 372 17.54 11.90 -2.31
CA VAL A 372 16.20 11.55 -1.84
C VAL A 372 15.82 10.21 -2.44
N GLU A 373 15.63 9.22 -1.57
CA GLU A 373 15.14 7.89 -1.93
C GLU A 373 13.64 7.83 -1.69
N VAL A 374 12.86 7.53 -2.73
CA VAL A 374 11.41 7.54 -2.63
C VAL A 374 10.86 6.15 -2.39
N LYS A 375 9.87 6.03 -1.51
CA LYS A 375 9.25 4.76 -1.15
C LYS A 375 7.75 4.81 -1.42
N ALA A 376 7.30 4.02 -2.39
CA ALA A 376 5.91 4.01 -2.82
C ALA A 376 4.98 3.28 -1.83
N SER A 377 5.54 2.38 -1.01
CA SER A 377 4.84 1.62 0.02
C SER A 377 5.70 1.41 1.27
N ASP A 378 5.04 1.12 2.40
CA ASP A 378 5.74 0.85 3.67
C ASP A 378 6.64 -0.39 3.56
N ASN A 379 6.22 -1.39 2.78
CA ASN A 379 7.02 -2.59 2.54
C ASN A 379 8.32 -2.30 1.77
N ASP A 380 8.28 -1.39 0.79
CA ASP A 380 9.46 -0.91 0.08
C ASP A 380 10.45 -0.21 1.04
N PHE A 381 9.92 0.65 1.92
CA PHE A 381 10.71 1.29 2.97
C PHE A 381 11.34 0.31 3.98
N GLN A 382 10.60 -0.71 4.43
CA GLN A 382 11.16 -1.71 5.36
C GLN A 382 12.31 -2.50 4.72
N ASN A 383 12.16 -2.89 3.46
CA ASN A 383 13.11 -3.77 2.78
C ASN A 383 14.39 -3.06 2.31
N ASP A 384 14.43 -1.72 2.30
CA ASP A 384 15.65 -0.98 1.98
C ASP A 384 16.67 -1.05 3.12
N LYS A 385 17.46 -2.12 3.13
CA LYS A 385 18.52 -2.35 4.11
C LYS A 385 19.87 -1.77 3.69
N LYS A 386 19.95 -1.17 2.50
CA LYS A 386 21.24 -0.81 1.86
C LYS A 386 21.45 0.69 1.75
N TRP A 387 20.51 1.49 2.24
CA TRP A 387 20.55 2.95 2.17
C TRP A 387 21.86 3.58 2.69
N LYS A 388 22.51 2.99 3.71
CA LYS A 388 23.80 3.48 4.23
C LYS A 388 24.93 3.46 3.18
N GLU A 389 24.83 2.62 2.14
CA GLU A 389 25.78 2.61 1.02
C GLU A 389 25.76 3.93 0.22
N TYR A 390 24.67 4.70 0.30
CA TYR A 390 24.51 5.99 -0.39
C TYR A 390 25.23 7.15 0.30
N LEU A 391 25.49 7.05 1.60
CA LEU A 391 26.07 8.12 2.43
C LEU A 391 27.50 8.48 2.04
N LEU A 392 28.20 7.63 1.29
CA LEU A 392 29.52 7.95 0.76
C LEU A 392 29.47 8.92 -0.42
N TYR A 393 28.29 9.24 -0.95
CA TYR A 393 28.10 9.97 -2.20
C TYR A 393 27.20 11.21 -2.07
N CYS A 394 26.68 11.50 -0.88
CA CYS A 394 25.86 12.68 -0.60
C CYS A 394 26.28 13.33 0.74
N ASP A 395 25.85 14.57 0.95
CA ASP A 395 26.00 15.29 2.21
C ASP A 395 24.76 15.16 3.08
N LYS A 396 23.61 14.97 2.44
CA LYS A 396 22.34 14.68 3.11
C LYS A 396 21.58 13.61 2.35
N PHE A 397 20.93 12.75 3.12
CA PHE A 397 20.13 11.65 2.63
C PHE A 397 18.74 11.69 3.27
N TYR A 398 17.71 11.70 2.44
CA TYR A 398 16.32 11.67 2.90
C TYR A 398 15.56 10.48 2.33
N PHE A 399 14.73 9.88 3.17
CA PHE A 399 13.59 9.09 2.69
C PHE A 399 12.39 10.00 2.44
N PHE A 400 11.66 9.72 1.36
CA PHE A 400 10.39 10.39 1.07
C PHE A 400 9.35 9.38 0.62
N GLY A 401 8.14 9.48 1.15
CA GLY A 401 7.00 8.69 0.72
C GLY A 401 5.72 9.51 0.79
N ASP A 402 4.61 8.89 0.39
CA ASP A 402 3.28 9.48 0.59
C ASP A 402 2.83 9.27 2.04
N TRP A 403 3.57 9.90 2.95
CA TRP A 403 3.45 9.74 4.39
C TRP A 403 3.10 11.08 5.05
N GLU A 404 2.12 11.05 5.95
CA GLU A 404 1.80 12.17 6.85
C GLU A 404 2.59 12.08 8.16
N PHE A 405 3.14 10.90 8.48
CA PHE A 405 3.96 10.62 9.65
C PHE A 405 5.08 9.66 9.27
N ILE A 406 6.22 9.71 9.99
CA ILE A 406 7.33 8.78 9.74
C ILE A 406 6.87 7.32 9.95
N PRO A 407 7.00 6.43 8.96
CA PRO A 407 6.63 5.03 9.12
C PRO A 407 7.48 4.36 10.19
N HIS A 408 6.88 3.47 10.98
CA HIS A 408 7.62 2.70 11.96
C HIS A 408 8.52 1.69 11.24
N SER A 409 9.85 1.80 11.39
CA SER A 409 10.79 0.76 10.97
C SER A 409 11.16 -0.16 12.12
N LYS A 410 11.35 -1.46 11.83
CA LYS A 410 11.90 -2.42 12.80
C LYS A 410 13.41 -2.29 13.01
N ASP A 411 14.11 -1.62 12.09
CA ASP A 411 15.58 -1.49 12.03
C ASP A 411 16.04 0.00 12.06
N ASP A 412 17.35 0.20 12.35
CA ASP A 412 18.21 1.41 12.49
C ASP A 412 18.12 2.52 11.41
N LYS A 413 16.93 2.87 10.92
CA LYS A 413 16.72 3.98 9.96
C LYS A 413 16.49 5.33 10.64
N THR A 414 16.59 5.41 11.97
CA THR A 414 16.45 6.65 12.75
C THR A 414 17.49 7.70 12.39
N ASP A 415 18.63 7.27 11.84
CA ASP A 415 19.73 8.17 11.49
C ASP A 415 19.57 8.82 10.10
N ALA A 416 18.58 8.39 9.32
CA ALA A 416 18.26 8.99 8.03
C ALA A 416 17.45 10.29 8.20
N GLY A 417 17.52 11.17 7.20
CA GLY A 417 16.59 12.29 7.11
C GLY A 417 15.22 11.82 6.61
N PHE A 418 14.16 12.52 7.00
CA PHE A 418 12.80 12.21 6.56
C PHE A 418 12.09 13.45 6.02
N LEU A 419 11.51 13.30 4.83
CA LEU A 419 10.63 14.27 4.20
C LEU A 419 9.18 13.80 4.35
N LEU A 420 8.30 14.71 4.77
CA LEU A 420 6.86 14.46 4.88
C LEU A 420 6.09 15.34 3.92
N LYS A 421 4.94 14.82 3.49
CA LYS A 421 4.00 15.56 2.66
C LYS A 421 3.09 16.37 3.56
N TYR A 422 3.00 17.68 3.33
CA TYR A 422 2.05 18.57 3.98
C TYR A 422 1.17 19.23 2.91
N GLY A 423 -0.04 18.70 2.71
CA GLY A 423 -0.90 19.11 1.58
C GLY A 423 -0.21 18.87 0.23
N ASN A 424 0.10 19.96 -0.49
CA ASN A 424 0.82 19.93 -1.77
C ASN A 424 2.32 20.26 -1.67
N THR A 425 2.86 20.49 -0.46
CA THR A 425 4.27 20.81 -0.22
C THR A 425 5.01 19.66 0.47
N ILE A 426 6.34 19.74 0.49
CA ILE A 426 7.22 18.81 1.21
C ILE A 426 7.93 19.58 2.32
N GLU A 427 7.91 19.02 3.52
CA GLU A 427 8.60 19.55 4.70
C GLU A 427 9.66 18.58 5.20
N VAL A 428 10.76 19.12 5.73
CA VAL A 428 11.79 18.33 6.41
C VAL A 428 11.27 18.02 7.81
N CYS A 429 10.97 16.76 8.07
CA CYS A 429 10.55 16.30 9.41
C CYS A 429 11.77 16.05 10.30
N SER A 430 12.82 15.46 9.75
CA SER A 430 14.11 15.32 10.42
C SER A 430 15.26 15.39 9.42
N GLU A 431 16.37 15.97 9.87
CA GLU A 431 17.63 15.98 9.14
C GLU A 431 18.35 14.63 9.26
N THR A 432 19.24 14.33 8.32
CA THR A 432 20.12 13.16 8.43
C THR A 432 21.00 13.29 9.67
N ALA A 433 20.84 12.39 10.64
CA ALA A 433 21.54 12.47 11.93
C ALA A 433 22.93 11.84 11.90
N ILE A 434 23.18 10.89 10.99
CA ILE A 434 24.51 10.29 10.83
C ILE A 434 25.47 11.28 10.15
N GLU A 435 26.62 11.50 10.79
CA GLU A 435 27.67 12.36 10.23
C GLU A 435 28.34 11.68 9.02
N HIS A 436 28.24 12.32 7.85
CA HIS A 436 28.81 11.84 6.59
C HIS A 436 29.02 13.02 5.62
N SER A 437 29.73 12.77 4.52
CA SER A 437 29.86 13.73 3.42
C SER A 437 30.18 13.03 2.11
N ALA A 438 29.83 13.68 1.00
CA ALA A 438 30.03 13.12 -0.32
C ALA A 438 31.53 13.01 -0.66
N LYS A 439 32.01 11.78 -0.92
CA LYS A 439 33.34 11.53 -1.48
C LYS A 439 33.28 11.67 -3.01
N ASN A 440 34.39 12.15 -3.59
CA ASN A 440 34.54 12.29 -5.04
C ASN A 440 33.40 13.11 -5.71
N ARG A 441 33.12 14.30 -5.15
CA ARG A 441 32.00 15.19 -5.58
C ARG A 441 31.93 15.41 -7.08
N ASP A 442 33.06 15.64 -7.73
CA ASP A 442 33.12 15.86 -9.18
C ASP A 442 32.55 14.68 -9.97
N THR A 443 32.86 13.46 -9.56
CA THR A 443 32.33 12.24 -10.17
C THR A 443 30.81 12.15 -9.98
N ILE A 444 30.30 12.51 -8.81
CA ILE A 444 28.86 12.45 -8.52
C ILE A 444 28.09 13.54 -9.26
N ILE A 445 28.60 14.77 -9.28
CA ILE A 445 28.05 15.87 -10.08
C ILE A 445 28.05 15.50 -11.56
N PHE A 446 29.12 14.87 -12.06
CA PHE A 446 29.17 14.36 -13.43
C PHE A 446 28.09 13.28 -13.68
N SER A 447 27.91 12.32 -12.76
CA SER A 447 26.85 11.31 -12.87
C SER A 447 25.45 11.92 -12.90
N ILE A 448 25.17 12.90 -12.04
CA ILE A 448 23.89 13.64 -12.02
C ILE A 448 23.70 14.37 -13.35
N SER A 449 24.71 15.11 -13.80
CA SER A 449 24.68 15.89 -15.05
C SER A 449 24.48 14.99 -16.28
N ARG A 450 25.13 13.82 -16.30
CA ARG A 450 24.98 12.81 -17.34
C ARG A 450 23.56 12.24 -17.37
N ALA A 451 22.96 11.97 -16.21
CA ALA A 451 21.57 11.48 -16.13
C ALA A 451 20.58 12.51 -16.68
N ILE A 452 20.76 13.79 -16.34
CA ILE A 452 19.96 14.91 -16.87
C ILE A 452 20.08 15.00 -18.39
N SER A 453 21.32 15.02 -18.89
CA SER A 453 21.60 15.12 -20.33
C SER A 453 21.00 13.94 -21.10
N LYS A 454 21.17 12.70 -20.60
CA LYS A 454 20.58 11.50 -21.20
C LYS A 454 19.06 11.63 -21.32
N LYS A 455 18.38 12.05 -20.24
CA LYS A 455 16.92 12.22 -20.24
C LYS A 455 16.45 13.30 -21.20
N LEU A 456 17.18 14.42 -21.30
CA LEU A 456 16.88 15.51 -22.23
C LEU A 456 17.02 15.07 -23.69
N VAL A 457 18.08 14.32 -24.01
CA VAL A 457 18.42 13.92 -25.38
C VAL A 457 17.58 12.74 -25.87
N TYR A 458 17.35 11.74 -25.01
CA TYR A 458 16.75 10.47 -25.40
C TYR A 458 15.33 10.25 -24.88
N GLY A 459 14.84 11.10 -23.96
CA GLY A 459 13.49 11.02 -23.42
C GLY A 459 13.25 9.94 -22.36
N TYR A 460 14.28 9.15 -22.00
CA TYR A 460 14.24 8.13 -20.94
C TYR A 460 15.58 7.97 -20.20
#